data_AF-A0A9E7HJN6-F1
#
_entry.id   AF-A0A9E7HJN6-F1
#
_cell.length_a   1.000
_cell.length_b   1.000
_cell.length_c   1.000
_cell.angle_alpha   90.00
_cell.angle_beta   90.00
_cell.angle_gamma   90.00
#
_symmetry.space_group_name_H-M   'P 1'
#
loop_
_entity.id
_entity.type
_entity.pdbx_description
1 polymer ?
#
loop_
_entity_poly.entity_id
_entity_poly.type
_entity_poly.pdbx_seq_one_letter_code
_entity_poly.pdbx_strand_id
1 'polypeptide(L)'
;MGCTYASSVQPVVAVERTVFYRERAAGMYSALPYAVGQADKFFWYLFFLSFTMLYFTYYGMMTVGLTPNYNIAAIVSSAFYGIWNLFAGFVIPRPRMAVWWRWYYWACPVSWTVYGLVTSQFGDVHERLDSGETVVEFLEDFFGFRHDFLGVVAVMVVGFAALFAFQFAVAIKALNFQRR
;
A
#
# COMPACT_ATOMS: atom_id res chain seq x y z
N MET A 1 -7.11 14.70 -13.17
CA MET A 1 -6.86 13.51 -12.31
C MET A 1 -7.49 12.26 -12.93
N GLY A 2 -8.81 12.14 -13.06
CA GLY A 2 -9.46 10.92 -13.61
C GLY A 2 -9.08 10.53 -15.05
N CYS A 3 -9.07 11.47 -15.99
CA CYS A 3 -8.68 11.18 -17.38
C CYS A 3 -7.24 10.67 -17.50
N THR A 4 -6.33 11.17 -16.66
CA THR A 4 -4.91 10.78 -16.66
C THR A 4 -4.74 9.32 -16.24
N TYR A 5 -5.48 8.86 -15.22
CA TYR A 5 -5.50 7.46 -14.80
C TYR A 5 -6.15 6.54 -15.84
N ALA A 6 -7.22 7.00 -16.51
CA ALA A 6 -7.85 6.23 -17.57
C ALA A 6 -6.89 6.02 -18.76
N SER A 7 -6.17 7.07 -19.18
CA SER A 7 -5.20 7.01 -20.28
C SER A 7 -3.99 6.14 -19.97
N SER A 8 -3.55 6.05 -18.71
CA SER A 8 -2.40 5.19 -18.35
C SER A 8 -2.71 3.69 -18.39
N VAL A 9 -3.99 3.30 -18.28
CA VAL A 9 -4.40 1.89 -18.28
C VAL A 9 -4.68 1.37 -19.70
N GLN A 10 -4.99 2.25 -20.65
CA GLN A 10 -5.27 1.90 -22.06
C GLN A 10 -4.18 1.04 -22.73
N PRO A 11 -2.87 1.38 -22.66
CA PRO A 11 -1.83 0.59 -23.32
C PRO A 11 -1.66 -0.81 -22.70
N VAL A 12 -1.79 -0.93 -21.37
CA VAL A 12 -1.69 -2.22 -20.67
C VAL A 12 -2.82 -3.15 -21.08
N VAL A 13 -4.07 -2.66 -21.04
CA VAL A 13 -5.25 -3.43 -21.44
C VAL A 13 -5.22 -3.77 -22.93
N ALA A 14 -4.66 -2.91 -23.78
CA ALA A 14 -4.49 -3.20 -25.20
C ALA A 14 -3.56 -4.40 -25.45
N VAL A 15 -2.45 -4.49 -24.71
CA VAL A 15 -1.53 -5.64 -24.78
C VAL A 15 -2.20 -6.91 -24.25
N GLU A 16 -2.77 -6.87 -23.04
CA GLU A 16 -3.46 -8.02 -22.44
C GLU A 16 -4.60 -8.55 -23.32
N ARG A 17 -5.35 -7.65 -23.96
CA ARG A 17 -6.43 -8.01 -24.89
C ARG A 17 -5.92 -8.89 -26.03
N THR A 18 -4.75 -8.60 -26.59
CA THR A 18 -4.18 -9.39 -27.69
C THR A 18 -3.75 -10.79 -27.25
N VAL A 19 -3.18 -10.90 -26.05
CA VAL A 19 -2.78 -12.18 -25.43
C VAL A 19 -4.03 -13.03 -25.16
N PHE A 20 -5.05 -12.44 -24.54
CA PHE A 20 -6.30 -13.12 -24.24
C PHE A 20 -6.97 -13.74 -25.47
N TYR A 21 -7.06 -13.00 -26.58
CA TYR A 21 -7.67 -13.54 -27.81
C TYR A 21 -6.83 -14.64 -28.45
N ARG A 22 -5.50 -14.56 -28.37
CA ARG A 22 -4.59 -15.59 -28.87
C ARG A 22 -4.76 -16.89 -28.07
N GLU A 23 -4.82 -16.80 -26.75
CA GLU A 23 -4.96 -17.98 -25.86
C GLU A 23 -6.36 -18.57 -25.88
N ARG A 24 -7.40 -17.73 -26.04
CA ARG A 24 -8.77 -18.18 -26.28
C ARG A 24 -8.90 -18.94 -27.60
N ALA A 25 -8.22 -18.50 -28.66
CA ALA A 25 -8.21 -19.20 -29.95
C ALA A 25 -7.48 -20.56 -29.88
N ALA A 26 -6.50 -20.70 -28.99
CA ALA A 26 -5.81 -21.96 -28.72
C ALA A 26 -6.60 -22.93 -27.82
N GLY A 27 -7.77 -22.53 -27.30
CA GLY A 27 -8.58 -23.35 -26.40
C GLY A 27 -7.99 -23.55 -25.00
N MET A 28 -6.95 -22.80 -24.64
CA MET A 28 -6.20 -22.97 -23.38
C MET A 28 -6.73 -22.12 -22.22
N TYR A 29 -7.56 -21.10 -22.50
CA TYR A 29 -8.08 -20.16 -21.51
C TYR A 29 -9.60 -20.00 -21.54
N SER A 30 -10.21 -19.90 -20.36
CA SER A 30 -11.61 -19.48 -20.22
C SER A 30 -11.69 -18.05 -19.67
N ALA A 31 -12.62 -17.26 -20.21
CA ALA A 31 -12.75 -15.82 -19.92
C ALA A 31 -13.09 -15.51 -18.46
N LEU A 32 -13.80 -16.43 -17.81
CA LEU A 32 -14.34 -16.26 -16.45
C LEU A 32 -13.25 -16.27 -15.37
N PRO A 33 -12.36 -17.28 -15.24
CA PRO A 33 -11.31 -17.27 -14.23
C PRO A 33 -10.31 -16.12 -14.42
N TYR A 34 -10.02 -15.72 -15.65
CA TYR A 34 -9.21 -14.53 -15.92
C TYR A 34 -9.88 -13.25 -15.37
N ALA A 35 -11.16 -13.06 -15.67
CA ALA A 35 -11.91 -11.90 -15.18
C ALA A 35 -12.05 -11.89 -13.65
N VAL A 36 -12.24 -13.06 -13.03
CA VAL A 36 -12.30 -13.19 -11.56
C VAL A 36 -10.95 -12.85 -10.93
N GLY A 37 -9.85 -13.40 -11.44
CA GLY A 37 -8.50 -13.07 -10.95
C GLY A 37 -8.16 -11.58 -11.06
N GLN A 38 -8.56 -10.95 -12.17
CA GLN A 38 -8.39 -9.49 -12.34
C GLN A 38 -9.26 -8.69 -11.35
N ALA A 39 -10.49 -9.13 -11.09
CA ALA A 39 -11.38 -8.50 -10.13
C ALA A 39 -10.82 -8.59 -8.70
N ASP A 40 -10.28 -9.75 -8.31
CA ASP A 40 -9.68 -9.96 -7.00
C ASP A 40 -8.50 -9.00 -6.76
N LYS A 41 -7.58 -8.90 -7.74
CA LYS A 41 -6.45 -7.94 -7.69
C LYS A 41 -6.94 -6.50 -7.62
N PHE A 42 -7.99 -6.15 -8.35
CA PHE A 42 -8.62 -4.83 -8.33
C PHE A 42 -9.23 -4.49 -6.95
N PHE A 43 -9.94 -5.41 -6.31
CA PHE A 43 -10.52 -5.17 -4.99
C PHE A 43 -9.45 -5.03 -3.91
N TRP A 44 -8.37 -5.81 -3.96
CA TRP A 44 -7.23 -5.63 -3.08
C TRP A 44 -6.57 -4.27 -3.26
N TYR A 45 -6.37 -3.85 -4.51
CA TYR A 45 -5.83 -2.52 -4.82
C TYR A 45 -6.73 -1.41 -4.26
N LEU A 46 -8.05 -1.48 -4.50
CA LEU A 46 -9.01 -0.53 -3.96
C LEU A 46 -9.02 -0.52 -2.43
N PHE A 47 -8.95 -1.68 -1.79
CA PHE A 47 -8.91 -1.81 -0.35
C PHE A 47 -7.70 -1.09 0.24
N PHE A 48 -6.49 -1.43 -0.22
CA PHE A 48 -5.26 -0.81 0.29
C PHE A 48 -5.21 0.67 -0.02
N LEU A 49 -5.63 1.10 -1.23
CA LEU A 49 -5.69 2.51 -1.59
C LEU A 49 -6.66 3.28 -0.69
N SER A 50 -7.86 2.76 -0.48
CA SER A 50 -8.91 3.42 0.30
C SER A 50 -8.50 3.59 1.76
N PHE A 51 -8.03 2.52 2.40
CA PHE A 51 -7.59 2.61 3.79
C PHE A 51 -6.31 3.42 3.95
N THR A 52 -5.45 3.46 2.93
CA THR A 52 -4.27 4.33 2.92
C THR A 52 -4.67 5.79 2.97
N MET A 53 -5.56 6.21 2.07
CA MET A 53 -6.09 7.57 2.05
C MET A 53 -6.81 7.90 3.36
N LEU A 54 -7.56 6.94 3.92
CA LEU A 54 -8.27 7.10 5.17
C LEU A 54 -7.32 7.33 6.35
N TYR A 55 -6.31 6.49 6.55
CA TYR A 55 -5.37 6.67 7.67
C TYR A 55 -4.55 7.96 7.51
N PHE A 56 -4.15 8.34 6.29
CA PHE A 56 -3.46 9.62 6.06
C PHE A 56 -4.34 10.81 6.41
N THR A 57 -5.64 10.72 6.09
CA THR A 57 -6.62 11.75 6.46
C THR A 57 -6.75 11.87 7.97
N TYR A 58 -6.92 10.74 8.68
CA TYR A 58 -6.99 10.75 10.14
C TYR A 58 -5.69 11.21 10.80
N TYR A 59 -4.54 10.86 10.23
CA TYR A 59 -3.25 11.37 10.69
C TYR A 59 -3.17 12.91 10.55
N GLY A 60 -3.56 13.47 9.41
CA GLY A 60 -3.63 14.92 9.20
C GLY A 60 -4.56 15.60 10.21
N MET A 61 -5.75 15.04 10.43
CA MET A 61 -6.70 15.54 11.43
C MET A 61 -6.12 15.46 12.87
N MET A 62 -5.50 14.34 13.21
CA MET A 62 -4.84 14.11 14.50
C MET A 62 -3.74 15.13 14.76
N THR A 63 -2.85 15.37 13.79
CA THR A 63 -1.73 16.33 13.97
C THR A 63 -2.22 17.76 14.20
N VAL A 64 -3.29 18.18 13.52
CA VAL A 64 -3.93 19.48 13.79
C VAL A 64 -4.58 19.49 15.17
N GLY A 65 -5.25 18.42 15.58
CA GLY A 65 -5.86 18.31 16.91
C GLY A 65 -4.84 18.30 18.06
N LEU A 66 -3.64 17.79 17.83
CA LEU A 66 -2.57 17.71 18.83
C LEU A 66 -1.69 18.96 18.91
N THR A 67 -1.78 19.86 17.93
CA THR A 67 -0.89 21.03 17.85
C THR A 67 -1.65 22.36 18.06
N PRO A 68 -1.00 23.40 18.64
CA PRO A 68 -1.68 24.67 18.89
C PRO A 68 -1.99 25.49 17.63
N ASN A 69 -1.33 25.21 16.50
CA ASN A 69 -1.45 25.97 15.26
C ASN A 69 -1.16 25.09 14.04
N TYR A 70 -1.89 25.33 12.95
CA TYR A 70 -1.72 24.67 11.64
C TYR A 70 -0.28 24.70 11.10
N ASN A 71 0.47 25.78 11.30
CA ASN A 71 1.87 25.85 10.83
C ASN A 71 2.75 24.78 11.50
N ILE A 72 2.55 24.54 12.80
CA ILE A 72 3.27 23.50 13.54
C ILE A 72 2.79 22.12 13.07
N ALA A 73 1.48 21.94 12.88
CA ALA A 73 0.91 20.70 12.34
C ALA A 73 1.53 20.30 10.98
N ALA A 74 1.72 21.29 10.09
CA ALA A 74 2.30 21.07 8.77
C ALA A 74 3.78 20.67 8.85
N ILE A 75 4.58 21.32 9.70
CA ILE A 75 5.98 20.98 9.91
C ILE A 75 6.10 19.55 10.48
N VAL A 76 5.31 19.22 11.50
CA VAL A 76 5.31 17.88 12.11
C VAL A 76 4.89 16.83 11.07
N SER A 77 3.79 17.07 10.36
CA SER A 77 3.31 16.15 9.32
C SER A 77 4.35 15.88 8.24
N SER A 78 4.98 16.94 7.71
CA SER A 78 5.97 16.81 6.64
C SER A 78 7.21 16.01 7.07
N ALA A 79 7.67 16.20 8.31
CA ALA A 79 8.78 15.43 8.86
C ALA A 79 8.44 13.92 8.93
N PHE A 80 7.27 13.58 9.46
CA PHE A 80 6.84 12.17 9.55
C PHE A 80 6.60 11.54 8.17
N TYR A 81 6.07 12.28 7.20
CA TYR A 81 5.94 11.77 5.83
C TYR A 81 7.30 11.45 5.20
N GLY A 82 8.31 12.28 5.43
CA GLY A 82 9.68 12.00 5.00
C GLY A 82 10.24 10.70 5.61
N ILE A 83 10.05 10.53 6.92
CA ILE A 83 10.53 9.32 7.61
C ILE A 83 9.76 8.08 7.14
N TRP A 84 8.43 8.17 7.00
CA TRP A 84 7.64 7.05 6.50
C TRP A 84 8.03 6.67 5.07
N ASN A 85 8.31 7.64 4.19
CA ASN A 85 8.75 7.36 2.83
C ASN A 85 10.11 6.64 2.81
N LEU A 86 11.06 7.07 3.63
CA LEU A 86 12.39 6.46 3.72
C LEU A 86 12.36 5.01 4.20
N PHE A 87 11.53 4.73 5.21
CA PHE A 87 11.44 3.40 5.84
C PHE A 87 10.23 2.58 5.39
N ALA A 88 9.55 2.97 4.32
CA ALA A 88 8.42 2.23 3.75
C ALA A 88 8.79 0.85 3.19
N GLY A 89 10.07 0.50 3.11
CA GLY A 89 10.52 -0.78 2.54
C GLY A 89 10.75 -0.77 1.04
N PHE A 90 10.34 0.29 0.33
CA PHE A 90 10.58 0.44 -1.10
C PHE A 90 12.00 0.91 -1.42
N VAL A 91 12.46 1.99 -0.77
CA VAL A 91 13.82 2.53 -0.96
C VAL A 91 14.87 1.66 -0.29
N ILE A 92 14.58 1.22 0.94
CA ILE A 92 15.45 0.36 1.73
C ILE A 92 14.65 -0.90 2.07
N PRO A 93 14.94 -2.06 1.45
CA PRO A 93 14.23 -3.30 1.73
C PRO A 93 14.45 -3.79 3.17
N ARG A 94 13.42 -4.39 3.78
CA ARG A 94 13.46 -4.90 5.15
C ARG A 94 14.67 -5.84 5.43
N PRO A 95 15.05 -6.79 4.54
CA PRO A 95 16.19 -7.67 4.80
C PRO A 95 17.53 -6.93 4.92
N ARG A 96 17.67 -5.80 4.22
CA ARG A 96 18.89 -4.96 4.20
C ARG A 96 18.92 -3.91 5.30
N MET A 97 17.82 -3.70 6.01
CA MET A 97 17.78 -2.78 7.15
C MET A 97 18.57 -3.35 8.33
N ALA A 98 19.42 -2.50 8.93
CA ALA A 98 20.11 -2.82 10.17
C ALA A 98 19.12 -3.30 11.24
N VAL A 99 19.52 -4.33 12.01
CA VAL A 99 18.65 -5.05 12.96
C VAL A 99 17.94 -4.08 13.92
N TRP A 100 18.66 -3.05 14.39
CA TRP A 100 18.14 -2.04 15.32
C TRP A 100 17.06 -1.13 14.72
N TRP A 101 16.98 -0.97 13.39
CA TRP A 101 15.97 -0.16 12.71
C TRP A 101 14.75 -0.98 12.25
N ARG A 102 14.84 -2.31 12.33
CA ARG A 102 13.82 -3.22 11.82
C ARG A 102 12.47 -3.12 12.56
N TRP A 103 12.45 -2.69 13.82
CA TRP A 103 11.19 -2.46 14.55
C TRP A 103 10.42 -1.28 13.96
N TYR A 104 11.11 -0.24 13.49
CA TYR A 104 10.47 0.95 12.95
C TYR A 104 9.74 0.66 11.65
N TYR A 105 10.30 -0.24 10.82
CA TYR A 105 9.62 -0.78 9.65
C TYR A 105 8.21 -1.28 10.02
N TRP A 106 8.09 -2.12 11.06
CA TRP A 106 6.80 -2.65 11.50
C TRP A 106 5.86 -1.61 12.12
N ALA A 107 6.40 -0.53 12.68
CA ALA A 107 5.61 0.59 13.21
C ALA A 107 5.15 1.57 12.11
N CYS A 108 5.82 1.58 10.96
CA CYS A 108 5.55 2.49 9.86
C CYS A 108 4.29 2.06 9.07
N PRO A 109 3.19 2.84 9.05
CA PRO A 109 1.96 2.45 8.35
C PRO A 109 2.16 2.29 6.83
N VAL A 110 3.02 3.13 6.23
CA VAL A 110 3.30 3.10 4.79
C VAL A 110 3.97 1.80 4.36
N SER A 111 4.76 1.18 5.26
CA SER A 111 5.39 -0.11 4.96
C SER A 111 4.37 -1.22 4.70
N TRP A 112 3.28 -1.21 5.47
CA TRP A 112 2.18 -2.17 5.35
C TRP A 112 1.38 -1.93 4.07
N THR A 113 1.16 -0.68 3.68
CA THR A 113 0.54 -0.34 2.40
C THR A 113 1.37 -0.86 1.23
N VAL A 114 2.68 -0.57 1.20
CA VAL A 114 3.56 -1.03 0.12
C VAL A 114 3.59 -2.55 0.07
N TYR A 115 3.71 -3.20 1.22
CA TYR A 115 3.71 -4.66 1.31
C TYR A 115 2.39 -5.24 0.76
N GLY A 116 1.24 -4.70 1.17
CA GLY A 116 -0.08 -5.18 0.73
C GLY A 116 -0.34 -4.96 -0.76
N LEU A 117 0.03 -3.79 -1.29
CA LEU A 117 -0.10 -3.50 -2.72
C LEU A 117 0.78 -4.40 -3.57
N VAL A 118 2.08 -4.50 -3.26
CA VAL A 118 3.00 -5.32 -4.06
C VAL A 118 2.60 -6.79 -4.01
N THR A 119 2.28 -7.31 -2.84
CA THR A 119 1.96 -8.73 -2.64
C THR A 119 0.61 -9.13 -3.23
N SER A 120 -0.39 -8.24 -3.23
CA SER A 120 -1.68 -8.53 -3.87
C SER A 120 -1.62 -8.51 -5.39
N GLN A 121 -0.75 -7.70 -5.98
CA GLN A 121 -0.66 -7.60 -7.44
C GLN A 121 0.30 -8.63 -8.05
N PHE A 122 1.41 -8.91 -7.37
CA PHE A 122 2.53 -9.67 -7.91
C PHE A 122 2.89 -10.93 -7.11
N GLY A 123 2.29 -11.14 -5.94
CA GLY A 123 2.63 -12.27 -5.06
C GLY A 123 2.19 -13.65 -5.58
N ASP A 124 1.47 -13.69 -6.70
CA ASP A 124 1.01 -14.89 -7.40
C ASP A 124 1.58 -15.01 -8.83
N VAL A 125 2.54 -14.15 -9.20
CA VAL A 125 3.10 -14.08 -10.55
C VAL A 125 4.39 -14.91 -10.67
N HIS A 126 4.31 -16.05 -11.35
CA HIS A 126 5.45 -16.97 -11.53
C HIS A 126 6.27 -16.72 -12.80
N GLU A 127 6.12 -15.56 -13.43
CA GLU A 127 6.89 -15.18 -14.60
C GLU A 127 8.37 -14.95 -14.23
N ARG A 128 9.28 -15.34 -15.14
CA ARG A 128 10.72 -15.16 -14.92
C ARG A 128 11.18 -13.78 -15.36
N LEU A 129 11.95 -13.15 -14.50
CA LEU A 129 12.67 -11.90 -14.79
C LEU A 129 13.88 -12.19 -15.68
N ASP A 130 14.44 -11.15 -16.30
CA ASP A 130 15.70 -11.24 -17.06
C ASP A 130 16.88 -11.74 -16.20
N SER A 131 16.78 -11.61 -14.87
CA SER A 131 17.72 -12.18 -13.89
C SER A 131 17.63 -13.71 -13.74
N GLY A 132 16.58 -14.34 -14.27
CA GLY A 132 16.36 -15.78 -14.24
C GLY A 132 15.51 -16.29 -13.06
N GLU A 133 15.28 -15.48 -12.04
CA GLU A 133 14.38 -15.76 -10.90
C GLU A 133 12.92 -15.42 -11.25
N THR A 134 11.96 -16.02 -10.55
CA THR A 134 10.55 -15.64 -10.68
C THR A 134 10.22 -14.35 -9.93
N VAL A 135 9.15 -13.65 -10.33
CA VAL A 135 8.72 -12.42 -9.63
C VAL A 135 8.44 -12.70 -8.15
N VAL A 136 7.81 -13.83 -7.81
CA VAL A 136 7.55 -14.21 -6.40
C VAL A 136 8.84 -14.43 -5.63
N GLU A 137 9.80 -15.17 -6.18
CA GLU A 137 11.11 -15.40 -5.53
C GLU A 137 11.84 -14.07 -5.28
N PHE A 138 11.83 -13.16 -6.25
CA PHE A 138 12.41 -11.83 -6.09
C PHE A 138 11.75 -11.03 -4.96
N LEU A 139 10.41 -11.06 -4.85
CA LEU A 139 9.68 -10.38 -3.79
C LEU A 139 9.99 -10.94 -2.40
N GLU A 140 10.15 -12.26 -2.30
CA GLU A 140 10.51 -12.91 -1.04
C GLU A 140 11.96 -12.66 -0.64
N ASP A 141 12.91 -12.83 -1.56
CA ASP A 141 14.34 -12.76 -1.25
C ASP A 141 14.83 -11.30 -1.10
N PHE A 142 14.38 -10.40 -1.98
CA PHE A 142 14.83 -9.02 -1.97
C PHE A 142 14.04 -8.16 -0.97
N PHE A 143 12.70 -8.23 -1.01
CA PHE A 143 11.82 -7.39 -0.18
C PHE A 143 11.38 -8.07 1.12
N GLY A 144 11.40 -9.41 1.19
CA GLY A 144 10.85 -10.15 2.32
C GLY A 144 9.33 -10.23 2.31
N PHE A 145 8.69 -10.07 1.14
CA PHE A 145 7.25 -10.02 0.97
C PHE A 145 6.67 -11.40 0.66
N ARG A 146 5.80 -11.89 1.53
CA ARG A 146 5.18 -13.22 1.43
C ARG A 146 3.67 -13.11 1.20
N HIS A 147 3.15 -13.83 0.21
CA HIS A 147 1.73 -13.80 -0.14
C HIS A 147 0.81 -14.31 0.98
N ASP A 148 1.24 -15.32 1.73
CA ASP A 148 0.49 -15.86 2.88
C ASP A 148 0.20 -14.82 3.98
N PHE A 149 1.00 -13.75 4.03
CA PHE A 149 0.86 -12.72 5.07
C PHE A 149 -0.12 -11.60 4.70
N LEU A 150 -0.68 -11.63 3.48
CA LEU A 150 -1.54 -10.57 2.95
C LEU A 150 -2.72 -10.23 3.88
N GLY A 151 -3.37 -11.25 4.47
CA GLY A 151 -4.47 -11.05 5.41
C GLY A 151 -4.06 -10.28 6.67
N VAL A 152 -2.87 -10.55 7.21
CA VAL A 152 -2.34 -9.81 8.37
C VAL A 152 -2.03 -8.37 7.99
N VAL A 153 -1.44 -8.16 6.81
CA VAL A 153 -1.15 -6.82 6.27
C VAL A 153 -2.44 -6.00 6.15
N ALA A 154 -3.52 -6.61 5.66
CA ALA A 154 -4.82 -5.97 5.54
C ALA A 154 -5.37 -5.50 6.91
N VAL A 155 -5.32 -6.38 7.92
CA VAL A 155 -5.75 -6.05 9.29
C VAL A 155 -4.91 -4.92 9.89
N MET A 156 -3.60 -4.93 9.67
CA MET A 156 -2.70 -3.89 10.18
C MET A 156 -3.02 -2.51 9.61
N VAL A 157 -3.27 -2.42 8.30
CA VAL A 157 -3.63 -1.14 7.65
C VAL A 157 -4.95 -0.58 8.20
N VAL A 158 -5.95 -1.44 8.43
CA VAL A 158 -7.20 -1.06 9.11
C VAL A 158 -6.93 -0.62 10.55
N GLY A 159 -6.06 -1.33 11.27
CA GLY A 159 -5.63 -1.00 12.63
C GLY A 159 -5.00 0.39 12.74
N PHE A 160 -4.13 0.77 11.81
CA PHE A 160 -3.56 2.13 11.77
C PHE A 160 -4.61 3.20 11.50
N ALA A 161 -5.55 2.95 10.59
CA ALA A 161 -6.65 3.88 10.33
C ALA A 161 -7.49 4.10 11.60
N ALA A 162 -7.86 3.04 12.31
CA ALA A 162 -8.60 3.10 13.55
C ALA A 162 -7.79 3.79 14.68
N LEU A 163 -6.49 3.50 14.77
CA LEU A 163 -5.59 4.10 15.76
C LEU A 163 -5.49 5.62 15.58
N PHE A 164 -5.27 6.10 14.36
CA PHE A 164 -5.22 7.55 14.10
C PHE A 164 -6.58 8.22 14.33
N ALA A 165 -7.68 7.57 13.94
CA ALA A 165 -9.03 8.08 14.22
C ALA A 165 -9.28 8.20 15.74
N PHE A 166 -8.87 7.19 16.51
CA PHE A 166 -8.99 7.20 17.96
C PHE A 166 -8.14 8.30 18.60
N GLN A 167 -6.88 8.44 18.19
CA GLN A 167 -5.99 9.49 18.68
C GLN A 167 -6.54 10.89 18.37
N PHE A 168 -7.10 11.09 17.18
CA PHE A 168 -7.79 12.33 16.83
C PHE A 168 -8.99 12.61 17.75
N ALA A 169 -9.84 11.62 18.00
CA ALA A 169 -10.99 11.77 18.88
C ALA A 169 -10.57 12.13 20.32
N VAL A 170 -9.50 11.51 20.83
CA VAL A 170 -8.92 11.83 22.14
C VAL A 170 -8.34 13.25 22.15
N ALA A 171 -7.61 13.64 21.10
CA ALA A 171 -7.01 14.97 20.97
C ALA A 171 -8.06 16.08 21.08
N ILE A 172 -9.16 15.97 20.33
CA ILE A 172 -10.26 16.96 20.39
C ILE A 172 -10.89 16.99 21.78
N LYS A 173 -11.10 15.83 22.41
CA LYS A 173 -11.77 15.75 23.71
C LYS A 173 -10.90 16.30 24.85
N ALA A 174 -9.60 16.04 24.82
CA ALA A 174 -8.68 16.37 25.90
C ALA A 174 -8.03 17.75 25.73
N LEU A 175 -7.74 18.16 24.49
CA LEU A 175 -7.00 19.38 24.18
C LEU A 175 -7.93 20.44 23.61
N ASN A 176 -8.55 21.21 24.51
CA ASN A 176 -9.39 22.34 24.11
C ASN A 176 -8.55 23.64 24.01
N PHE A 177 -7.84 23.80 22.90
CA PHE A 177 -7.02 24.99 22.63
C PHE A 177 -7.82 26.28 22.40
N GLN A 178 -9.15 26.19 22.24
CA GLN A 178 -10.03 27.35 22.02
C GLN A 178 -10.53 28.00 23.33
N ARG A 179 -10.29 27.38 24.48
CA ARG A 179 -10.77 27.87 25.78
C ARG A 179 -9.72 28.67 26.57
N ARG A 180 -8.68 29.18 25.89
CA ARG A 180 -7.70 30.13 26.43
C ARG A 180 -7.95 31.52 25.90
#